data_AF-A0A941YEJ6-F1
#
_entry.id   AF-A0A941YEJ6-F1
#
_cell.length_a   1.000
_cell.length_b   1.000
_cell.length_c   1.000
_cell.angle_alpha   90.00
_cell.angle_beta   90.00
_cell.angle_gamma   90.00
#
_symmetry.space_group_name_H-M   'P 1'
#
loop_
_entity.id
_entity.type
_entity.pdbx_description
1 polymer ?
#
loop_
_entity_poly.entity_id
_entity_poly.type
_entity_poly.pdbx_seq_one_letter_code
_entity_poly.pdbx_strand_id
1 'polypeptide(L)'
;MSRVSGIMFFLLCLTLFSCGGGGGSSSAGLQYTTDWSHRLTSGQITGQSQRVNVLDSAGLPVISVILQNVAAPVESTTFDLANGDYTLQVQLFSAPNAGGVQTGILEVPISITNGRGTTVGSAVGDPIANIGVSPDQASIQVGKGKQFRAFGVNSSSQKTFIAPDSITWSVLGGIGTVTQDGNFTDNAIGTGSIRASYTSGPIGSAVITGTQAVTTHSKWTVLVYLNSANSLQQYSFLNMNQMERVADNPDVRFVVQWKQFPAQYSGGTFNGTRRYLVAPDQTSSIASTLIQDMGTSVDMGSTQTLHDFITWGKANFPADHYCLILWDHGSGWQGPPSSSQAIHQSISNDDQAQSEIEIWNLSQALGSEHFDILACDACDMQMLEVAYEVKDNCDYYVGSEELTPAEGYPYDLVFGPLRDNPDMTPRAFSKSFVDGMLAVPLYNTSKITQGVVDTSQLNSLASAVSTLGTELKNNSSSLTSAIQFARANAASFDVSSSRYYRDLYDLCLKLEANTSIPSVLSATAGVKSAASNAIVWAGHNSLSPASTGLAIDFSTASAFSSQAANYRLLKLGQATQWNEFLEGAP
;
A
#
# COMPACT_ATOMS: atom_id res chain seq x y z
N MET A 1 55.70 33.16 -37.83
CA MET A 1 54.53 33.58 -37.03
C MET A 1 53.58 32.41 -36.98
N SER A 2 53.39 31.89 -35.78
CA SER A 2 52.72 30.65 -35.45
C SER A 2 51.32 30.92 -34.89
N ARG A 3 50.38 30.00 -35.13
CA ARG A 3 49.73 29.14 -34.13
C ARG A 3 48.37 28.63 -34.63
N VAL A 4 48.24 27.30 -34.57
CA VAL A 4 46.99 26.54 -34.56
C VAL A 4 46.69 26.20 -33.10
N SER A 5 45.43 26.36 -32.69
CA SER A 5 44.94 26.10 -31.33
C SER A 5 44.61 24.62 -31.13
N GLY A 6 45.09 24.04 -30.03
CA GLY A 6 44.60 22.79 -29.44
C GLY A 6 44.13 23.07 -28.01
N ILE A 7 42.94 22.59 -27.66
CA ILE A 7 42.30 22.73 -26.34
C ILE A 7 42.65 21.50 -25.50
N MET A 8 43.13 21.72 -24.27
CA MET A 8 43.42 20.68 -23.29
C MET A 8 42.65 21.01 -21.99
N PHE A 9 41.91 20.03 -21.48
CA PHE A 9 41.14 20.08 -20.23
C PHE A 9 42.08 20.15 -19.01
N PHE A 10 41.74 20.99 -18.02
CA PHE A 10 42.35 20.97 -16.68
C PHE A 10 41.28 20.65 -15.62
N LEU A 11 41.53 19.58 -14.87
CA LEU A 11 40.89 19.23 -13.60
C LEU A 11 41.38 20.19 -12.51
N LEU A 12 40.47 20.86 -11.79
CA LEU A 12 40.83 21.68 -10.63
C LEU A 12 40.47 20.94 -9.34
N CYS A 13 41.50 20.60 -8.57
CA CYS A 13 41.43 20.04 -7.23
C CYS A 13 41.15 21.17 -6.24
N LEU A 14 40.02 21.14 -5.51
CA LEU A 14 39.73 22.11 -4.45
C LEU A 14 39.96 21.46 -3.09
N THR A 15 41.06 21.86 -2.44
CA THR A 15 41.32 21.65 -1.02
C THR A 15 40.69 22.82 -0.25
N LEU A 16 39.85 22.55 0.73
CA LEU A 16 39.32 23.57 1.64
C LEU A 16 39.93 23.36 3.04
N PHE A 17 40.73 24.33 3.45
CA PHE A 17 41.17 24.52 4.83
C PHE A 17 40.00 25.08 5.67
N SER A 18 39.82 24.52 6.87
CA SER A 18 38.89 25.05 7.86
C SER A 18 39.43 26.33 8.51
N CYS A 19 38.59 27.35 8.66
CA CYS A 19 38.77 28.43 9.62
C CYS A 19 37.64 28.34 10.66
N GLY A 20 38.02 28.38 11.93
CA GLY A 20 37.10 28.31 13.06
C GLY A 20 36.27 29.57 13.24
N GLY A 21 35.00 29.38 13.60
CA GLY A 21 34.09 30.39 14.10
C GLY A 21 33.07 29.71 15.02
N GLY A 22 33.07 30.09 16.29
CA GLY A 22 32.22 29.50 17.33
C GLY A 22 30.73 29.78 17.12
N GLY A 23 29.94 28.74 17.30
CA GLY A 23 28.49 28.76 17.46
C GLY A 23 28.09 27.41 18.04
N GLY A 24 27.91 27.34 19.36
CA GLY A 24 27.48 26.13 20.04
C GLY A 24 26.04 25.81 19.72
N SER A 25 25.81 24.98 18.70
CA SER A 25 24.67 24.05 18.68
C SER A 25 25.20 22.74 19.24
N SER A 26 24.62 22.28 20.35
CA SER A 26 24.86 20.91 20.83
C SER A 26 24.24 19.95 19.81
N SER A 27 25.01 19.51 18.80
CA SER A 27 24.57 18.45 17.90
C SER A 27 24.50 17.14 18.70
N ALA A 28 23.32 16.52 18.71
CA ALA A 28 23.15 15.17 19.21
C ALA A 28 23.75 14.23 18.15
N GLY A 29 24.97 13.74 18.37
CA GLY A 29 25.71 12.95 17.39
C GLY A 29 26.02 11.52 17.83
N LEU A 30 26.37 10.68 16.86
CA LEU A 30 26.96 9.35 17.07
C LEU A 30 28.49 9.46 16.99
N GLN A 31 29.20 9.02 18.01
CA GLN A 31 30.64 8.78 17.94
C GLN A 31 30.90 7.28 17.78
N TYR A 32 31.56 6.88 16.70
CA TYR A 32 32.03 5.52 16.50
C TYR A 32 33.54 5.46 16.68
N THR A 33 34.01 4.50 17.49
CA THR A 33 35.43 4.26 17.78
C THR A 33 35.75 2.79 17.47
N THR A 34 36.89 2.55 16.81
CA THR A 34 37.37 1.20 16.53
C THR A 34 38.83 1.03 16.97
N ASP A 35 39.11 -0.06 17.67
CA ASP A 35 40.44 -0.46 18.12
C ASP A 35 41.02 -1.48 17.14
N TRP A 36 42.14 -1.09 16.54
CA TRP A 36 42.90 -1.80 15.53
C TRP A 36 44.09 -2.57 16.14
N SER A 37 44.30 -2.52 17.46
CA SER A 37 45.50 -3.06 18.14
C SER A 37 45.77 -4.53 17.83
N HIS A 38 44.72 -5.35 17.67
CA HIS A 38 44.82 -6.79 17.43
C HIS A 38 44.51 -7.22 15.99
N ARG A 39 44.51 -6.28 15.04
CA ARG A 39 44.23 -6.55 13.61
C ARG A 39 45.19 -7.52 12.91
N LEU A 40 46.34 -7.84 13.49
CA LEU A 40 47.29 -8.79 12.89
C LEU A 40 47.22 -10.19 13.54
N THR A 41 46.24 -10.42 14.41
CA THR A 41 46.07 -11.71 15.09
C THR A 41 45.63 -12.78 14.11
N SER A 42 46.50 -13.77 13.91
CA SER A 42 46.24 -14.91 13.01
C SER A 42 45.05 -15.73 13.51
N GLY A 43 44.20 -16.17 12.58
CA GLY A 43 43.02 -16.99 12.87
C GLY A 43 41.83 -16.24 13.46
N GLN A 44 41.90 -14.91 13.58
CA GLN A 44 40.80 -14.06 14.03
C GLN A 44 40.20 -13.24 12.88
N ILE A 45 38.99 -12.71 13.08
CA ILE A 45 38.32 -11.86 12.10
C ILE A 45 39.04 -10.51 12.02
N THR A 46 39.70 -10.28 10.89
CA THR A 46 40.50 -9.08 10.65
C THR A 46 40.26 -8.48 9.26
N GLY A 47 40.74 -7.25 9.04
CA GLY A 47 40.69 -6.55 7.78
C GLY A 47 41.67 -5.37 7.71
N GLN A 48 41.71 -4.73 6.55
CA GLN A 48 42.53 -3.56 6.26
C GLN A 48 41.70 -2.28 6.10
N SER A 49 40.38 -2.37 6.05
CA SER A 49 39.50 -1.21 6.07
C SER A 49 38.10 -1.58 6.58
N GLN A 50 37.35 -0.56 6.99
CA GLN A 50 35.94 -0.68 7.36
C GLN A 50 35.09 0.23 6.49
N ARG A 51 33.91 -0.23 6.08
CA ARG A 51 32.81 0.65 5.66
C ARG A 51 31.85 0.79 6.84
N VAL A 52 31.72 2.01 7.35
CA VAL A 52 30.83 2.35 8.45
C VAL A 52 29.61 3.03 7.85
N ASN A 53 28.48 2.33 7.89
CA ASN A 53 27.18 2.84 7.46
C ASN A 53 26.33 3.16 8.68
N VAL A 54 25.63 4.30 8.63
CA VAL A 54 24.46 4.54 9.48
C VAL A 54 23.25 4.30 8.60
N LEU A 55 22.46 3.29 8.96
CA LEU A 55 21.24 2.92 8.25
C LEU A 55 20.03 3.52 8.97
N ASP A 56 19.07 4.03 8.21
CA ASP A 56 17.75 4.39 8.76
C ASP A 56 16.91 3.16 9.11
N SER A 57 15.68 3.38 9.58
CA SER A 57 14.72 2.32 9.92
C SER A 57 14.29 1.47 8.73
N ALA A 58 14.52 1.93 7.49
CA ALA A 58 14.28 1.16 6.27
C ALA A 58 15.51 0.34 5.84
N GLY A 59 16.63 0.45 6.56
CA GLY A 59 17.89 -0.22 6.24
C GLY A 59 18.70 0.49 5.15
N LEU A 60 18.33 1.71 4.77
CA LEU A 60 19.04 2.48 3.76
C LEU A 60 20.17 3.31 4.39
N PRO A 61 21.36 3.35 3.78
CA PRO A 61 22.48 4.12 4.30
C PRO A 61 22.20 5.62 4.17
N VAL A 62 22.05 6.31 5.30
CA VAL A 62 21.98 7.78 5.36
C VAL A 62 23.37 8.41 5.43
N ILE A 63 24.34 7.67 5.97
CA ILE A 63 25.76 8.05 6.00
C ILE A 63 26.59 6.81 5.68
N SER A 64 27.66 6.99 4.90
CA SER A 64 28.67 5.96 4.67
C SER A 64 30.05 6.59 4.68
N VAL A 65 30.94 6.08 5.52
CA VAL A 65 32.35 6.48 5.56
C VAL A 65 33.26 5.27 5.51
N ILE A 66 34.45 5.45 4.96
CA ILE A 66 35.47 4.40 4.94
C ILE A 66 36.56 4.77 5.93
N LEU A 67 36.78 3.87 6.89
CA LEU A 67 37.92 3.93 7.81
C LEU A 67 39.02 3.00 7.30
N GLN A 68 40.26 3.42 7.46
CA GLN A 68 41.41 2.66 6.96
C GLN A 68 42.20 2.14 8.13
N ASN A 69 42.81 0.99 7.95
CA ASN A 69 43.83 0.50 8.85
C ASN A 69 45.08 1.42 8.77
N VAL A 70 45.05 2.50 9.56
CA VAL A 70 46.14 3.47 9.70
C VAL A 70 47.10 3.06 10.83
N ALA A 71 48.26 3.72 10.92
CA ALA A 71 49.31 3.37 11.90
C ALA A 71 48.90 3.51 13.38
N ALA A 72 47.83 4.25 13.69
CA ALA A 72 47.36 4.46 15.06
C ALA A 72 46.48 3.29 15.55
N PRO A 73 46.60 2.87 16.82
CA PRO A 73 45.87 1.73 17.35
C PRO A 73 44.37 1.97 17.53
N VAL A 74 43.91 3.22 17.61
CA VAL A 74 42.50 3.57 17.79
C VAL A 74 42.11 4.67 16.82
N GLU A 75 40.98 4.51 16.16
CA GLU A 75 40.41 5.47 15.22
C GLU A 75 38.98 5.83 15.64
N SER A 76 38.55 7.07 15.41
CA SER A 76 37.20 7.53 15.76
C SER A 76 36.64 8.47 14.70
N THR A 77 35.33 8.38 14.49
CA THR A 77 34.56 9.27 13.62
C THR A 77 33.29 9.69 14.34
N THR A 78 32.79 10.89 14.02
CA THR A 78 31.56 11.44 14.60
C THR A 78 30.59 11.76 13.48
N PHE A 79 29.31 11.48 13.71
CA PHE A 79 28.23 11.69 12.77
C PHE A 79 27.18 12.58 13.43
N ASP A 80 26.85 13.69 12.78
CA ASP A 80 25.70 14.50 13.18
C ASP A 80 24.44 13.86 12.61
N LEU A 81 23.54 13.43 13.49
CA LEU A 81 22.32 12.72 13.14
C LEU A 81 21.12 13.47 13.71
N ALA A 82 19.99 13.41 13.00
CA ALA A 82 18.73 13.84 13.57
C ALA A 82 18.31 12.88 14.69
N ASN A 83 17.33 13.30 15.51
CA ASN A 83 16.72 12.36 16.45
C ASN A 83 16.03 11.24 15.67
N GLY A 84 16.21 10.02 16.14
CA GLY A 84 15.65 8.84 15.48
C GLY A 84 16.38 7.57 15.87
N ASP A 85 15.83 6.45 15.43
CA ASP A 85 16.43 5.14 15.56
C ASP A 85 17.16 4.77 14.27
N TYR A 86 18.39 4.29 14.42
CA TYR A 86 19.28 3.92 13.32
C TYR A 86 19.93 2.58 13.61
N THR A 87 20.55 1.99 12.59
CA THR A 87 21.49 0.87 12.75
C THR A 87 22.88 1.31 12.33
N LEU A 88 23.85 1.23 13.23
CA LEU A 88 25.26 1.31 12.86
C LEU A 88 25.70 -0.04 12.30
N GLN A 89 25.97 -0.09 11.00
CA GLN A 89 26.51 -1.27 10.33
C GLN A 89 27.97 -1.01 9.96
N VAL A 90 28.88 -1.84 10.48
CA VAL A 90 30.30 -1.78 10.16
C VAL A 90 30.70 -3.06 9.44
N GLN A 91 31.11 -2.92 8.20
CA GLN A 91 31.61 -4.00 7.36
C GLN A 91 33.14 -3.95 7.33
N LEU A 92 33.79 -5.05 7.66
CA LEU A 92 35.25 -5.18 7.66
C LEU A 92 35.71 -5.85 6.37
N PHE A 93 36.75 -5.30 5.74
CA PHE A 93 37.22 -5.73 4.41
C PHE A 93 38.68 -6.15 4.41
N SER A 94 39.03 -7.16 3.61
CA SER A 94 40.38 -7.73 3.55
C SER A 94 41.43 -6.82 2.89
N ALA A 95 41.01 -5.82 2.10
CA ALA A 95 41.90 -4.85 1.46
C ALA A 95 41.54 -3.41 1.86
N PRO A 96 42.42 -2.42 1.59
CA PRO A 96 42.14 -1.00 1.84
C PRO A 96 40.94 -0.50 1.02
N ASN A 97 40.38 0.66 1.40
CA ASN A 97 39.30 1.35 0.67
C ASN A 97 38.00 0.54 0.52
N ALA A 98 37.62 -0.25 1.54
CA ALA A 98 36.51 -1.20 1.49
C ALA A 98 36.60 -2.16 0.29
N GLY A 99 37.84 -2.51 -0.11
CA GLY A 99 38.12 -3.41 -1.22
C GLY A 99 38.35 -4.85 -0.79
N GLY A 100 38.40 -5.76 -1.75
CA GLY A 100 38.57 -7.19 -1.46
C GLY A 100 37.27 -7.84 -1.00
N VAL A 101 37.36 -8.79 -0.07
CA VAL A 101 36.21 -9.57 0.43
C VAL A 101 35.82 -9.06 1.81
N GLN A 102 34.53 -9.04 2.11
CA GLN A 102 34.04 -8.75 3.46
C GLN A 102 34.42 -9.91 4.40
N THR A 103 35.21 -9.60 5.42
CA THR A 103 35.71 -10.58 6.40
C THR A 103 34.93 -10.57 7.70
N GLY A 104 34.23 -9.48 8.00
CA GLY A 104 33.46 -9.33 9.23
C GLY A 104 32.33 -8.32 9.10
N ILE A 105 31.35 -8.44 10.00
CA ILE A 105 30.24 -7.51 10.15
C ILE A 105 29.97 -7.25 11.64
N LEU A 106 29.57 -6.02 11.94
CA LEU A 106 29.08 -5.58 13.23
C LEU A 106 27.84 -4.72 13.00
N GLU A 107 26.69 -5.11 13.57
CA GLU A 107 25.45 -4.36 13.49
C GLU A 107 24.94 -4.02 14.88
N VAL A 108 24.76 -2.72 15.14
CA VAL A 108 24.36 -2.20 16.45
C VAL A 108 23.20 -1.22 16.25
N PRO A 109 21.99 -1.54 16.74
CA PRO A 109 20.92 -0.56 16.85
C PRO A 109 21.34 0.59 17.76
N ILE A 110 21.04 1.83 17.35
CA ILE A 110 21.34 3.05 18.09
C ILE A 110 20.13 3.98 18.06
N SER A 111 19.92 4.73 19.13
CA SER A 111 18.89 5.77 19.22
C SER A 111 19.55 7.11 19.48
N ILE A 112 19.18 8.13 18.70
CA ILE A 112 19.63 9.51 18.85
C ILE A 112 18.48 10.32 19.45
N THR A 113 18.75 10.96 20.59
CA THR A 113 17.75 11.78 21.31
C THR A 113 18.36 13.10 21.73
N ASN A 114 17.55 14.16 21.74
CA ASN A 114 17.99 15.54 21.99
C ASN A 114 18.94 15.65 23.20
N GLY A 115 20.17 16.10 22.94
CA GLY A 115 21.15 16.45 23.98
C GLY A 115 21.97 15.30 24.59
N ARG A 116 21.84 14.04 24.10
CA ARG A 116 22.73 12.93 24.49
C ARG A 116 23.51 12.42 23.28
N GLY A 117 24.83 12.51 23.34
CA GLY A 117 25.71 11.82 22.39
C GLY A 117 25.68 10.31 22.61
N THR A 118 25.58 9.55 21.52
CA THR A 118 25.65 8.08 21.55
C THR A 118 27.05 7.66 21.13
N THR A 119 27.70 6.79 21.91
CA THR A 119 29.06 6.28 21.60
C THR A 119 29.02 4.78 21.38
N VAL A 120 29.61 4.31 20.27
CA VAL A 120 29.78 2.90 19.97
C VAL A 120 31.26 2.59 19.75
N GLY A 121 31.79 1.65 20.53
CA GLY A 121 33.16 1.15 20.42
C GLY A 121 33.20 -0.26 19.84
N SER A 122 34.23 -0.57 19.06
CA SER A 122 34.52 -1.92 18.54
C SER A 122 36.02 -2.26 18.62
N ALA A 123 36.36 -3.54 18.53
CA ALA A 123 37.73 -4.04 18.40
C ALA A 123 37.88 -5.02 17.24
N VAL A 124 38.98 -4.92 16.49
CA VAL A 124 39.30 -5.76 15.32
C VAL A 124 40.34 -6.80 15.68
N GLY A 125 40.10 -8.06 15.27
CA GLY A 125 41.04 -9.17 15.45
C GLY A 125 41.04 -9.79 16.84
N ASP A 126 40.06 -9.44 17.68
CA ASP A 126 39.86 -10.05 18.98
C ASP A 126 39.06 -11.36 18.89
N PRO A 127 39.40 -12.37 19.70
CA PRO A 127 38.57 -13.56 19.85
C PRO A 127 37.19 -13.22 20.38
N ILE A 128 36.18 -13.84 19.77
CA ILE A 128 34.79 -13.77 20.24
C ILE A 128 34.69 -14.64 21.50
N ALA A 129 34.47 -14.00 22.65
CA ALA A 129 34.22 -14.68 23.91
C ALA A 129 32.72 -14.98 24.10
N ASN A 130 31.85 -14.09 23.62
CA ASN A 130 30.40 -14.25 23.69
C ASN A 130 29.69 -13.60 22.48
N ILE A 131 28.42 -13.92 22.27
CA ILE A 131 27.53 -13.23 21.32
C ILE A 131 26.58 -12.31 22.09
N GLY A 132 26.56 -11.03 21.71
CA GLY A 132 25.53 -10.08 22.12
C GLY A 132 24.36 -10.13 21.16
N VAL A 133 23.14 -9.95 21.68
CA VAL A 133 21.92 -9.77 20.89
C VAL A 133 21.33 -8.41 21.27
N SER A 134 20.94 -7.62 20.27
CA SER A 134 20.29 -6.32 20.48
C SER A 134 18.96 -6.24 19.71
N PRO A 135 17.87 -5.76 20.35
CA PRO A 135 17.79 -5.48 21.78
C PRO A 135 17.96 -6.78 22.61
N ASP A 136 18.48 -6.66 23.83
CA ASP A 136 18.71 -7.79 24.74
C ASP A 136 17.41 -8.28 25.43
N GLN A 137 16.37 -7.45 25.37
CA GLN A 137 15.01 -7.82 25.71
C GLN A 137 13.98 -7.04 24.87
N ALA A 138 12.81 -7.64 24.65
CA ALA A 138 11.68 -6.95 24.02
C ALA A 138 10.34 -7.43 24.59
N SER A 139 9.40 -6.50 24.74
CA SER A 139 7.98 -6.83 24.86
C SER A 139 7.33 -6.63 23.50
N ILE A 140 6.70 -7.68 22.98
CA ILE A 140 6.11 -7.72 21.64
C ILE A 140 4.67 -8.20 21.80
N GLN A 141 3.73 -7.55 21.11
CA GLN A 141 2.35 -8.02 21.11
C GLN A 141 2.23 -9.25 20.21
N VAL A 142 1.41 -10.23 20.60
CA VAL A 142 1.11 -11.39 19.74
C VAL A 142 0.69 -10.92 18.35
N GLY A 143 1.31 -11.49 17.31
CA GLY A 143 1.10 -11.15 15.91
C GLY A 143 1.97 -10.00 15.37
N LYS A 144 2.79 -9.35 16.20
CA LYS A 144 3.78 -8.34 15.77
C LYS A 144 5.18 -8.93 15.69
N GLY A 145 6.06 -8.26 14.95
CA GLY A 145 7.47 -8.64 14.84
C GLY A 145 8.45 -7.57 15.32
N LYS A 146 9.70 -7.98 15.52
CA LYS A 146 10.81 -7.08 15.84
C LYS A 146 12.13 -7.63 15.28
N GLN A 147 12.95 -6.73 14.72
CA GLN A 147 14.28 -7.06 14.23
C GLN A 147 15.28 -7.15 15.38
N PHE A 148 16.05 -8.24 15.41
CA PHE A 148 17.19 -8.43 16.31
C PHE A 148 18.49 -8.55 15.53
N ARG A 149 19.59 -8.06 16.12
CA ARG A 149 20.93 -8.14 15.55
C ARG A 149 21.89 -8.84 16.51
N ALA A 150 22.82 -9.60 15.97
CA ALA A 150 23.85 -10.30 16.73
C ALA A 150 25.23 -9.70 16.45
N PHE A 151 26.08 -9.64 17.47
CA PHE A 151 27.46 -9.17 17.34
C PHE A 151 28.40 -9.92 18.29
N GLY A 152 29.68 -9.97 17.95
CA GLY A 152 30.70 -10.57 18.80
C GLY A 152 31.00 -9.69 20.00
N VAL A 153 31.37 -10.29 21.12
CA VAL A 153 31.85 -9.61 22.32
C VAL A 153 33.14 -10.28 22.76
N ASN A 154 34.21 -9.50 22.94
CA ASN A 154 35.49 -10.00 23.41
C ASN A 154 35.48 -10.23 24.94
N SER A 155 36.55 -10.78 25.49
CA SER A 155 36.68 -11.04 26.94
C SER A 155 36.65 -9.78 27.81
N SER A 156 36.91 -8.61 27.22
CA SER A 156 36.85 -7.28 27.86
C SER A 156 35.47 -6.62 27.72
N SER A 157 34.45 -7.36 27.27
CA SER A 157 33.09 -6.84 27.02
C SER A 157 32.99 -5.75 25.95
N GLN A 158 33.98 -5.62 25.07
CA GLN A 158 33.92 -4.74 23.91
C GLN A 158 33.30 -5.48 22.71
N LYS A 159 32.58 -4.74 21.87
CA LYS A 159 31.97 -5.32 20.65
C LYS A 159 33.07 -5.67 19.65
N THR A 160 32.92 -6.78 18.96
CA THR A 160 33.80 -7.22 17.88
C THR A 160 32.98 -7.81 16.73
N PHE A 161 33.67 -8.12 15.65
CA PHE A 161 33.06 -8.55 14.39
C PHE A 161 32.74 -10.04 14.41
N ILE A 162 31.65 -10.41 13.75
CA ILE A 162 31.33 -11.80 13.39
C ILE A 162 31.58 -11.98 11.90
N ALA A 163 31.88 -13.22 11.48
CA ALA A 163 31.97 -13.51 10.05
C ALA A 163 30.57 -13.34 9.39
N PRO A 164 30.49 -12.92 8.11
CA PRO A 164 29.22 -12.90 7.38
C PRO A 164 28.52 -14.27 7.44
N ASP A 165 27.19 -14.26 7.54
CA ASP A 165 26.32 -15.45 7.51
C ASP A 165 26.65 -16.54 8.55
N SER A 166 27.33 -16.16 9.64
CA SER A 166 27.81 -17.10 10.68
C SER A 166 26.84 -17.29 11.86
N ILE A 167 25.69 -16.61 11.84
CA ILE A 167 24.68 -16.67 12.89
C ILE A 167 23.50 -17.51 12.43
N THR A 168 23.12 -18.47 13.26
CA THR A 168 21.85 -19.17 13.14
C THR A 168 20.90 -18.71 14.24
N TRP A 169 19.72 -18.24 13.85
CA TRP A 169 18.67 -17.85 14.80
C TRP A 169 17.75 -19.00 15.15
N SER A 170 17.29 -19.02 16.40
CA SER A 170 16.27 -19.95 16.87
C SER A 170 15.42 -19.32 17.96
N VAL A 171 14.20 -19.84 18.17
CA VAL A 171 13.29 -19.40 19.24
C VAL A 171 13.12 -20.51 20.25
N LEU A 172 13.13 -20.15 21.54
CA LEU A 172 12.75 -21.03 22.64
C LEU A 172 11.53 -20.51 23.38
N GLY A 173 10.77 -21.44 23.97
CA GLY A 173 9.57 -21.15 24.75
C GLY A 173 8.28 -21.13 23.93
N GLY A 174 8.33 -21.47 22.64
CA GLY A 174 7.13 -21.57 21.79
C GLY A 174 6.42 -20.23 21.54
N ILE A 175 7.10 -19.11 21.80
CA ILE A 175 6.53 -17.76 21.75
C ILE A 175 6.46 -17.15 20.35
N GLY A 176 7.07 -17.76 19.33
CA GLY A 176 7.19 -17.12 18.02
C GLY A 176 8.10 -17.85 17.04
N THR A 177 8.31 -17.23 15.89
CA THR A 177 9.25 -17.65 14.84
C THR A 177 10.31 -16.58 14.62
N VAL A 178 11.46 -16.95 14.03
CA VAL A 178 12.52 -16.00 13.68
C VAL A 178 13.11 -16.37 12.32
N THR A 179 13.34 -15.37 11.46
CA THR A 179 14.02 -15.58 10.17
C THR A 179 15.54 -15.70 10.34
N GLN A 180 16.24 -16.10 9.28
CA GLN A 180 17.70 -16.15 9.27
C GLN A 180 18.36 -14.78 9.46
N ASP A 181 17.64 -13.70 9.16
CA ASP A 181 18.12 -12.32 9.34
C ASP A 181 17.82 -11.77 10.76
N GLY A 182 17.22 -12.57 11.64
CA GLY A 182 16.90 -12.17 13.02
C GLY A 182 15.58 -11.42 13.16
N ASN A 183 14.67 -11.50 12.17
CA ASN A 183 13.32 -10.94 12.29
C ASN A 183 12.42 -11.89 13.07
N PHE A 184 12.12 -11.54 14.31
CA PHE A 184 11.23 -12.32 15.17
C PHE A 184 9.76 -11.92 14.93
N THR A 185 8.85 -12.89 14.97
CA THR A 185 7.39 -12.69 14.98
C THR A 185 6.81 -13.41 16.19
N ASP A 186 6.06 -12.68 17.02
CA ASP A 186 5.41 -13.21 18.21
C ASP A 186 4.12 -13.96 17.86
N ASN A 187 3.94 -15.16 18.40
CA ASN A 187 2.80 -16.05 18.14
C ASN A 187 2.03 -16.43 19.41
N ALA A 188 2.52 -16.10 20.60
CA ALA A 188 1.89 -16.53 21.85
C ALA A 188 2.26 -15.64 23.04
N ILE A 189 1.28 -15.44 23.93
CA ILE A 189 1.50 -14.75 25.22
C ILE A 189 2.43 -15.59 26.09
N GLY A 190 3.41 -14.95 26.71
CA GLY A 190 4.33 -15.58 27.64
C GLY A 190 5.75 -15.07 27.50
N THR A 191 6.68 -15.69 28.21
CA THR A 191 8.10 -15.34 28.12
C THR A 191 8.87 -16.45 27.44
N GLY A 192 9.70 -16.08 26.48
CA GLY A 192 10.64 -16.97 25.81
C GLY A 192 11.92 -16.24 25.45
N SER A 193 12.71 -16.82 24.56
CA SER A 193 13.96 -16.19 24.12
C SER A 193 14.26 -16.48 22.68
N ILE A 194 14.79 -15.49 21.97
CA ILE A 194 15.51 -15.76 20.72
C ILE A 194 16.97 -16.05 21.04
N ARG A 195 17.60 -16.90 20.23
CA ARG A 195 19.01 -17.26 20.35
C ARG A 195 19.74 -17.03 19.04
N ALA A 196 20.87 -16.36 19.13
CA ALA A 196 21.85 -16.24 18.06
C ALA A 196 23.02 -17.19 18.35
N SER A 197 23.14 -18.25 17.55
CA SER A 197 24.21 -19.23 17.67
C SER A 197 25.29 -18.94 16.64
N TYR A 198 26.51 -18.70 17.10
CA TYR A 198 27.68 -18.56 16.23
C TYR A 198 28.26 -19.94 15.89
N THR A 199 28.55 -20.20 14.61
CA THR A 199 29.00 -21.52 14.14
C THR A 199 30.14 -22.08 15.00
N SER A 200 29.90 -23.20 15.69
CA SER A 200 30.84 -23.87 16.60
C SER A 200 31.37 -23.03 17.77
N GLY A 201 30.63 -21.99 18.19
CA GLY A 201 31.07 -21.03 19.21
C GLY A 201 29.98 -20.64 20.23
N PRO A 202 30.10 -19.45 20.84
CA PRO A 202 29.19 -18.99 21.89
C PRO A 202 27.78 -18.68 21.37
N ILE A 203 26.81 -18.64 22.30
CA ILE A 203 25.41 -18.36 22.02
C ILE A 203 25.00 -17.11 22.80
N GLY A 204 24.37 -16.18 22.10
CA GLY A 204 23.71 -15.01 22.68
C GLY A 204 22.20 -15.22 22.70
N SER A 205 21.50 -14.55 23.61
CA SER A 205 20.05 -14.60 23.66
C SER A 205 19.45 -13.27 24.05
N ALA A 206 18.24 -13.00 23.55
CA ALA A 206 17.40 -11.92 24.04
C ALA A 206 16.09 -12.46 24.61
N VAL A 207 15.63 -11.87 25.72
CA VAL A 207 14.37 -12.25 26.36
C VAL A 207 13.22 -11.59 25.63
N ILE A 208 12.20 -12.36 25.29
CA ILE A 208 10.98 -11.85 24.68
C ILE A 208 9.82 -12.09 25.61
N THR A 209 9.01 -11.04 25.81
CA THR A 209 7.72 -11.14 26.48
C THR A 209 6.62 -10.90 25.45
N GLY A 210 5.97 -11.98 25.05
CA GLY A 210 4.73 -11.95 24.30
C GLY A 210 3.62 -11.39 25.18
N THR A 211 3.09 -10.24 24.79
CA THR A 211 2.03 -9.53 25.51
C THR A 211 0.71 -9.70 24.78
N GLN A 212 -0.39 -9.70 25.53
CA GLN A 212 -1.71 -9.72 24.94
C GLN A 212 -1.85 -8.54 23.98
N ALA A 213 -2.31 -8.81 22.76
CA ALA A 213 -2.82 -7.75 21.91
C ALA A 213 -4.00 -7.10 22.65
N VAL A 214 -3.79 -5.88 23.14
CA VAL A 214 -4.92 -5.08 23.65
C VAL A 214 -5.64 -4.57 22.42
N THR A 215 -6.62 -5.35 21.95
CA THR A 215 -7.56 -4.88 20.96
C THR A 215 -8.47 -3.86 21.65
N THR A 216 -8.17 -2.58 21.48
CA THR A 216 -9.17 -1.54 21.78
C THR A 216 -10.32 -1.72 20.81
N HIS A 217 -11.56 -1.64 21.28
CA HIS A 217 -12.74 -1.57 20.42
C HIS A 217 -12.94 -0.10 20.05
N SER A 218 -13.03 0.22 18.75
CA SER A 218 -13.27 1.60 18.27
C SER A 218 -14.65 1.70 17.64
N LYS A 219 -15.14 2.91 17.39
CA LYS A 219 -16.38 3.08 16.63
C LYS A 219 -16.18 2.69 15.17
N TRP A 220 -15.06 3.09 14.58
CA TRP A 220 -14.72 2.80 13.19
C TRP A 220 -13.35 2.15 13.04
N THR A 221 -13.29 1.10 12.21
CA THR A 221 -12.05 0.60 11.61
C THR A 221 -12.15 0.73 10.10
N VAL A 222 -11.22 1.49 9.51
CA VAL A 222 -11.05 1.65 8.08
C VAL A 222 -9.93 0.71 7.62
N LEU A 223 -10.27 -0.29 6.82
CA LEU A 223 -9.31 -1.20 6.20
C LEU A 223 -8.96 -0.66 4.82
N VAL A 224 -7.69 -0.34 4.57
CA VAL A 224 -7.24 0.15 3.27
C VAL A 224 -6.30 -0.87 2.64
N TYR A 225 -6.72 -1.43 1.51
CA TYR A 225 -5.94 -2.35 0.71
C TYR A 225 -5.23 -1.56 -0.39
N LEU A 226 -4.01 -1.10 -0.06
CA LEU A 226 -3.22 -0.15 -0.85
C LEU A 226 -2.21 -0.90 -1.72
N ASN A 227 -2.69 -1.53 -2.79
CA ASN A 227 -1.82 -2.23 -3.72
C ASN A 227 -1.17 -1.23 -4.68
N SER A 228 0.12 -0.96 -4.49
CA SER A 228 0.85 0.03 -5.29
C SER A 228 2.03 -0.60 -6.03
N ALA A 229 1.98 -1.90 -6.27
CA ALA A 229 2.94 -2.66 -7.08
C ALA A 229 2.71 -2.47 -8.58
N ASN A 230 2.48 -1.22 -9.01
CA ASN A 230 2.16 -0.83 -10.38
C ASN A 230 2.49 0.65 -10.62
N SER A 231 2.07 1.20 -11.75
CA SER A 231 2.33 2.58 -12.18
C SER A 231 1.81 3.68 -11.23
N LEU A 232 0.93 3.36 -10.28
CA LEU A 232 0.40 4.31 -9.30
C LEU A 232 1.27 4.44 -8.04
N GLN A 233 2.37 3.68 -7.91
CA GLN A 233 3.21 3.63 -6.69
C GLN A 233 3.52 4.98 -6.05
N GLN A 234 3.83 5.99 -6.87
CA GLN A 234 4.19 7.33 -6.39
C GLN A 234 3.10 8.04 -5.58
N TYR A 235 1.83 7.66 -5.74
CA TYR A 235 0.69 8.26 -5.05
C TYR A 235 0.38 7.61 -3.70
N SER A 236 0.77 6.34 -3.52
CA SER A 236 0.50 5.60 -2.28
C SER A 236 1.04 6.28 -1.02
N PHE A 237 2.17 6.99 -1.14
CA PHE A 237 2.76 7.75 -0.04
C PHE A 237 1.93 8.98 0.32
N LEU A 238 1.33 9.66 -0.67
CA LEU A 238 0.40 10.76 -0.43
C LEU A 238 -0.83 10.27 0.34
N ASN A 239 -1.42 9.15 -0.07
CA ASN A 239 -2.61 8.61 0.59
C ASN A 239 -2.34 8.22 2.05
N MET A 240 -1.18 7.64 2.33
CA MET A 240 -0.73 7.38 3.71
C MET A 240 -0.63 8.67 4.53
N ASN A 241 0.06 9.70 4.03
CA ASN A 241 0.16 10.98 4.75
C ASN A 241 -1.22 11.66 4.94
N GLN A 242 -2.12 11.55 3.96
CA GLN A 242 -3.48 12.10 4.10
C GLN A 242 -4.27 11.39 5.21
N MET A 243 -4.13 10.06 5.35
CA MET A 243 -4.70 9.33 6.48
C MET A 243 -4.05 9.75 7.82
N GLU A 244 -2.73 9.92 7.87
CA GLU A 244 -2.01 10.35 9.08
C GLU A 244 -2.50 11.71 9.60
N ARG A 245 -2.90 12.63 8.71
CA ARG A 245 -3.43 13.96 9.09
C ARG A 245 -4.75 13.93 9.84
N VAL A 246 -5.49 12.83 9.76
CA VAL A 246 -6.83 12.67 10.36
C VAL A 246 -6.93 11.47 11.31
N ALA A 247 -5.80 10.86 11.66
CA ALA A 247 -5.72 9.69 12.54
C ALA A 247 -5.64 10.03 14.05
N ASP A 248 -5.95 11.27 14.44
CA ASP A 248 -5.82 11.79 15.81
C ASP A 248 -7.07 11.59 16.70
N ASN A 249 -8.12 10.94 16.18
CA ASN A 249 -9.27 10.52 16.98
C ASN A 249 -9.18 9.02 17.34
N PRO A 250 -9.14 8.63 18.63
CA PRO A 250 -9.03 7.22 19.03
C PRO A 250 -10.27 6.36 18.69
N ASP A 251 -11.42 6.95 18.37
CA ASP A 251 -12.64 6.24 17.94
C ASP A 251 -12.62 5.85 16.46
N VAL A 252 -11.66 6.37 15.67
CA VAL A 252 -11.50 6.09 14.24
C VAL A 252 -10.07 5.64 13.99
N ARG A 253 -9.88 4.47 13.38
CA ARG A 253 -8.53 4.01 13.02
C ARG A 253 -8.43 3.55 11.58
N PHE A 254 -7.24 3.68 11.01
CA PHE A 254 -6.90 3.17 9.70
C PHE A 254 -5.90 2.03 9.83
N VAL A 255 -6.21 0.90 9.20
CA VAL A 255 -5.34 -0.26 9.11
C VAL A 255 -5.06 -0.47 7.64
N VAL A 256 -3.79 -0.45 7.26
CA VAL A 256 -3.39 -0.43 5.85
C VAL A 256 -2.54 -1.65 5.55
N GLN A 257 -2.88 -2.43 4.52
CA GLN A 257 -1.94 -3.35 3.89
C GLN A 257 -1.43 -2.71 2.61
N TRP A 258 -0.14 -2.45 2.55
CA TRP A 258 0.49 -1.60 1.54
C TRP A 258 1.64 -2.35 0.88
N LYS A 259 1.59 -2.49 -0.45
CA LYS A 259 2.68 -3.07 -1.24
C LYS A 259 3.33 -2.03 -2.13
N GLN A 260 4.67 -2.05 -2.18
CA GLN A 260 5.49 -1.27 -3.10
C GLN A 260 6.46 -2.19 -3.85
N PHE A 261 6.73 -1.85 -5.11
CA PHE A 261 7.64 -2.55 -6.01
C PHE A 261 8.65 -1.59 -6.67
N PRO A 262 9.63 -1.07 -5.90
CA PRO A 262 10.57 -0.04 -6.36
C PRO A 262 11.55 -0.53 -7.44
N ALA A 263 11.63 -1.84 -7.68
CA ALA A 263 12.47 -2.40 -8.75
C ALA A 263 11.94 -2.05 -10.15
N GLN A 264 10.64 -1.81 -10.30
CA GLN A 264 10.02 -1.42 -11.57
C GLN A 264 9.46 0.01 -11.56
N TYR A 265 9.02 0.51 -10.40
CA TYR A 265 8.36 1.81 -10.28
C TYR A 265 9.11 2.77 -9.37
N SER A 266 9.08 4.08 -9.68
CA SER A 266 9.71 5.11 -8.85
C SER A 266 8.83 5.51 -7.65
N GLY A 267 9.41 6.21 -6.67
CA GLY A 267 8.66 6.75 -5.52
C GLY A 267 8.45 5.78 -4.35
N GLY A 268 8.88 4.52 -4.47
CA GLY A 268 8.84 3.55 -3.37
C GLY A 268 9.89 3.86 -2.30
N THR A 269 9.53 3.64 -1.04
CA THR A 269 10.39 3.78 0.16
C THR A 269 10.74 2.44 0.78
N PHE A 270 10.06 1.37 0.38
CA PHE A 270 10.37 -0.02 0.72
C PHE A 270 10.03 -0.96 -0.42
N ASN A 271 10.44 -2.23 -0.29
CA ASN A 271 10.16 -3.27 -1.27
C ASN A 271 9.37 -4.41 -0.61
N GLY A 272 8.23 -4.79 -1.20
CA GLY A 272 7.35 -5.85 -0.69
C GLY A 272 6.08 -5.32 -0.06
N THR A 273 5.44 -6.13 0.78
CA THR A 273 4.15 -5.84 1.42
C THR A 273 4.29 -5.66 2.92
N ARG A 274 3.66 -4.64 3.47
CA ARG A 274 3.67 -4.30 4.89
C ARG A 274 2.27 -3.98 5.38
N ARG A 275 2.03 -4.18 6.68
CA ARG A 275 0.82 -3.73 7.37
C ARG A 275 1.14 -2.61 8.32
N TYR A 276 0.32 -1.58 8.33
CA TYR A 276 0.45 -0.40 9.19
C TYR A 276 -0.82 -0.17 10.00
N LEU A 277 -0.64 0.31 11.22
CA LEU A 277 -1.66 1.05 11.95
C LEU A 277 -1.29 2.52 11.81
N VAL A 278 -2.15 3.29 11.17
CA VAL A 278 -1.87 4.71 10.91
C VAL A 278 -1.80 5.48 12.21
N ALA A 279 -0.78 6.33 12.35
CA ALA A 279 -0.58 7.18 13.51
C ALA A 279 -0.73 8.66 13.10
N PRO A 280 -1.14 9.56 14.01
CA PRO A 280 -1.21 10.98 13.72
C PRO A 280 0.15 11.52 13.28
N ASP A 281 0.19 12.16 12.11
CA ASP A 281 1.35 12.93 11.66
C ASP A 281 0.94 14.09 10.76
N GLN A 282 1.76 15.14 10.77
CA GLN A 282 1.57 16.35 9.96
C GLN A 282 2.78 16.65 9.06
N THR A 283 3.80 15.79 9.09
CA THR A 283 4.99 15.94 8.26
C THR A 283 4.75 15.29 6.90
N SER A 284 5.83 15.15 6.11
CA SER A 284 5.83 14.39 4.87
C SER A 284 6.56 13.05 5.01
N SER A 285 6.69 12.54 6.23
CA SER A 285 7.32 11.25 6.52
C SER A 285 6.29 10.32 7.15
N ILE A 286 6.32 9.03 6.81
CA ILE A 286 5.39 8.07 7.40
C ILE A 286 5.81 7.81 8.85
N ALA A 287 5.01 8.30 9.79
CA ALA A 287 5.16 8.04 11.23
C ALA A 287 4.31 6.85 11.71
N SER A 288 3.45 6.32 10.84
CA SER A 288 2.57 5.18 11.08
C SER A 288 3.32 3.96 11.63
N THR A 289 2.67 3.24 12.54
CA THR A 289 3.28 2.09 13.21
C THR A 289 3.30 0.89 12.26
N LEU A 290 4.50 0.44 11.88
CA LEU A 290 4.68 -0.83 11.17
C LEU A 290 4.25 -1.99 12.07
N ILE A 291 3.21 -2.69 11.65
CA ILE A 291 2.63 -3.83 12.37
C ILE A 291 3.29 -5.13 11.95
N GLN A 292 3.50 -5.31 10.65
CA GLN A 292 4.00 -6.54 10.08
C GLN A 292 4.71 -6.22 8.76
N ASP A 293 5.92 -6.73 8.58
CA ASP A 293 6.56 -6.84 7.27
C ASP A 293 6.29 -8.25 6.73
N MET A 294 5.63 -8.33 5.58
CA MET A 294 5.22 -9.59 4.95
C MET A 294 6.18 -10.02 3.83
N GLY A 295 7.25 -9.27 3.60
CA GLY A 295 8.26 -9.56 2.58
C GLY A 295 7.76 -9.31 1.15
N THR A 296 8.53 -9.79 0.17
CA THR A 296 8.38 -9.44 -1.25
C THR A 296 7.50 -10.40 -2.05
N SER A 297 6.98 -11.47 -1.44
CA SER A 297 6.30 -12.56 -2.15
C SER A 297 4.77 -12.52 -2.06
N VAL A 298 4.20 -11.56 -1.34
CA VAL A 298 2.74 -11.42 -1.25
C VAL A 298 2.18 -10.92 -2.57
N ASP A 299 1.21 -11.65 -3.11
CA ASP A 299 0.44 -11.29 -4.29
C ASP A 299 -0.81 -10.52 -3.84
N MET A 300 -0.81 -9.20 -4.02
CA MET A 300 -1.95 -8.36 -3.66
C MET A 300 -3.07 -8.36 -4.72
N GLY A 301 -2.83 -8.91 -5.91
CA GLY A 301 -3.87 -9.19 -6.91
C GLY A 301 -4.65 -10.49 -6.65
N SER A 302 -4.31 -11.24 -5.60
CA SER A 302 -5.02 -12.47 -5.23
C SER A 302 -6.24 -12.22 -4.35
N THR A 303 -7.35 -12.91 -4.66
CA THR A 303 -8.56 -12.94 -3.81
C THR A 303 -8.27 -13.43 -2.39
N GLN A 304 -7.36 -14.38 -2.23
CA GLN A 304 -6.99 -14.93 -0.92
C GLN A 304 -6.26 -13.88 -0.07
N THR A 305 -5.38 -13.08 -0.66
CA THR A 305 -4.63 -12.05 0.07
C THR A 305 -5.56 -10.95 0.59
N LEU A 306 -6.55 -10.54 -0.19
CA LEU A 306 -7.57 -9.60 0.28
C LEU A 306 -8.43 -10.22 1.40
N HIS A 307 -8.86 -11.48 1.24
CA HIS A 307 -9.60 -12.20 2.27
C HIS A 307 -8.83 -12.31 3.60
N ASP A 308 -7.53 -12.64 3.52
CA ASP A 308 -6.64 -12.76 4.67
C ASP A 308 -6.44 -11.42 5.36
N PHE A 309 -6.33 -10.32 4.59
CA PHE A 309 -6.26 -8.97 5.14
C PHE A 309 -7.53 -8.57 5.88
N ILE A 310 -8.70 -8.81 5.29
CA ILE A 310 -10.00 -8.50 5.90
C ILE A 310 -10.15 -9.29 7.21
N THR A 311 -9.98 -10.60 7.15
CA THR A 311 -10.16 -11.50 8.30
C THR A 311 -9.19 -11.12 9.43
N TRP A 312 -7.92 -10.91 9.08
CA TRP A 312 -6.92 -10.46 10.04
C TRP A 312 -7.25 -9.06 10.61
N GLY A 313 -7.67 -8.13 9.76
CA GLY A 313 -7.99 -6.76 10.13
C GLY A 313 -9.13 -6.70 11.14
N LYS A 314 -10.25 -7.36 10.86
CA LYS A 314 -11.41 -7.41 11.77
C LYS A 314 -11.10 -8.15 13.08
N ALA A 315 -10.29 -9.22 13.02
CA ALA A 315 -9.87 -9.95 14.21
C ALA A 315 -8.95 -9.14 15.14
N ASN A 316 -8.05 -8.33 14.59
CA ASN A 316 -7.04 -7.58 15.36
C ASN A 316 -7.48 -6.13 15.68
N PHE A 317 -8.45 -5.59 14.96
CA PHE A 317 -8.92 -4.22 15.10
C PHE A 317 -10.45 -4.16 15.12
N PRO A 318 -11.09 -4.77 16.13
CA PRO A 318 -12.53 -4.85 16.19
C PRO A 318 -13.15 -3.45 16.36
N ALA A 319 -14.26 -3.19 15.67
CA ALA A 319 -15.02 -1.95 15.74
C ALA A 319 -16.54 -2.16 15.57
N ASP A 320 -17.31 -1.15 15.97
CA ASP A 320 -18.77 -1.11 15.74
C ASP A 320 -19.11 -1.05 14.24
N HIS A 321 -18.32 -0.28 13.48
CA HIS A 321 -18.47 -0.06 12.04
C HIS A 321 -17.17 -0.32 11.28
N TYR A 322 -17.30 -0.81 10.04
CA TYR A 322 -16.18 -1.06 9.13
C TYR A 322 -16.34 -0.37 7.78
N CYS A 323 -15.27 0.26 7.33
CA CYS A 323 -15.12 0.71 5.95
C CYS A 323 -13.97 -0.05 5.30
N LEU A 324 -14.20 -0.64 4.12
CA LEU A 324 -13.15 -1.24 3.28
C LEU A 324 -12.88 -0.34 2.09
N ILE A 325 -11.62 0.00 1.87
CA ILE A 325 -11.15 0.70 0.67
C ILE A 325 -10.27 -0.23 -0.15
N LEU A 326 -10.61 -0.39 -1.42
CA LEU A 326 -9.79 -1.04 -2.43
C LEU A 326 -9.16 0.05 -3.30
N TRP A 327 -7.86 0.26 -3.15
CA TRP A 327 -7.11 1.26 -3.90
C TRP A 327 -6.25 0.58 -4.94
N ASP A 328 -6.42 0.95 -6.21
CA ASP A 328 -5.56 0.62 -7.35
C ASP A 328 -6.13 1.20 -8.67
N HIS A 329 -5.63 0.71 -9.82
CA HIS A 329 -6.37 0.65 -11.06
C HIS A 329 -7.68 -0.14 -10.93
N GLY A 330 -8.63 0.22 -11.77
CA GLY A 330 -9.85 -0.51 -12.02
C GLY A 330 -10.27 -0.33 -13.47
N SER A 331 -11.12 -1.23 -13.95
CA SER A 331 -11.66 -1.17 -15.30
C SER A 331 -13.18 -1.42 -15.34
N GLY A 332 -13.82 -1.51 -14.18
CA GLY A 332 -15.15 -2.06 -14.07
C GLY A 332 -15.15 -3.53 -14.50
N TRP A 333 -16.12 -3.94 -15.31
CA TRP A 333 -16.27 -5.35 -15.72
C TRP A 333 -15.82 -5.62 -17.18
N GLN A 334 -15.63 -4.60 -18.00
CA GLN A 334 -15.02 -4.66 -19.33
C GLN A 334 -13.52 -4.52 -19.23
N GLY A 335 -12.86 -5.14 -20.19
CA GLY A 335 -11.43 -5.00 -20.38
C GLY A 335 -11.07 -4.43 -21.73
N PRO A 336 -9.91 -3.75 -21.89
CA PRO A 336 -9.52 -3.27 -23.20
C PRO A 336 -9.59 -4.38 -24.25
N PRO A 337 -10.11 -4.05 -25.45
CA PRO A 337 -10.17 -4.97 -26.56
C PRO A 337 -8.75 -5.20 -27.07
N SER A 338 -8.06 -6.20 -26.50
CA SER A 338 -6.72 -6.69 -26.83
C SER A 338 -5.54 -5.76 -26.52
N SER A 339 -4.66 -6.19 -25.62
CA SER A 339 -3.21 -6.23 -25.87
C SER A 339 -2.56 -7.26 -24.94
N SER A 340 -1.33 -7.64 -25.24
CA SER A 340 -0.57 -8.79 -24.73
C SER A 340 -0.12 -8.72 -23.26
N GLN A 341 -0.93 -8.15 -22.37
CA GLN A 341 -0.78 -8.26 -20.91
C GLN A 341 -2.15 -8.61 -20.33
N ALA A 342 -2.24 -9.81 -19.77
CA ALA A 342 -3.40 -10.31 -19.02
C ALA A 342 -3.40 -9.58 -17.66
N ILE A 343 -4.47 -8.99 -17.13
CA ILE A 343 -5.91 -9.19 -17.28
C ILE A 343 -6.55 -7.76 -17.29
N HIS A 344 -7.87 -7.64 -17.45
CA HIS A 344 -8.50 -6.37 -17.81
C HIS A 344 -9.89 -6.11 -17.18
N GLN A 345 -10.43 -6.93 -16.28
CA GLN A 345 -11.83 -6.86 -15.79
C GLN A 345 -11.87 -6.93 -14.27
N SER A 346 -11.26 -5.95 -13.64
CA SER A 346 -10.67 -6.18 -12.32
C SER A 346 -10.47 -4.90 -11.52
N ILE A 347 -9.96 -5.14 -10.31
CA ILE A 347 -9.37 -4.17 -9.42
C ILE A 347 -8.09 -4.77 -8.80
N SER A 348 -7.22 -3.93 -8.25
CA SER A 348 -6.03 -4.37 -7.49
C SER A 348 -4.98 -5.08 -8.35
N ASN A 349 -4.39 -4.36 -9.29
CA ASN A 349 -3.36 -4.85 -10.21
C ASN A 349 -1.97 -4.93 -9.55
N ASP A 350 -1.39 -6.13 -9.52
CA ASP A 350 -0.07 -6.39 -8.98
C ASP A 350 0.90 -6.79 -10.09
N ASP A 351 1.65 -5.84 -10.63
CA ASP A 351 2.59 -6.11 -11.73
C ASP A 351 3.78 -6.96 -11.27
N GLN A 352 4.09 -7.02 -9.98
CA GLN A 352 5.13 -7.91 -9.50
C GLN A 352 4.68 -9.37 -9.56
N ALA A 353 3.42 -9.65 -9.22
CA ALA A 353 2.82 -10.98 -9.26
C ALA A 353 2.16 -11.32 -10.60
N GLN A 354 1.96 -10.33 -11.48
CA GLN A 354 1.24 -10.45 -12.75
C GLN A 354 -0.20 -10.96 -12.54
N SER A 355 -0.90 -10.35 -11.59
CA SER A 355 -2.22 -10.76 -11.10
C SER A 355 -3.09 -9.54 -10.80
N GLU A 356 -4.40 -9.77 -10.74
CA GLU A 356 -5.41 -8.79 -10.36
C GLU A 356 -6.68 -9.50 -9.90
N ILE A 357 -7.54 -8.79 -9.16
CA ILE A 357 -8.79 -9.34 -8.64
C ILE A 357 -9.89 -9.08 -9.67
N GLU A 358 -10.25 -10.13 -10.40
CA GLU A 358 -11.36 -10.10 -11.34
C GLU A 358 -12.69 -9.81 -10.62
N ILE A 359 -13.56 -9.00 -11.23
CA ILE A 359 -14.80 -8.54 -10.56
C ILE A 359 -15.69 -9.71 -10.13
N TRP A 360 -15.88 -10.75 -10.97
CA TRP A 360 -16.69 -11.94 -10.59
C TRP A 360 -16.12 -12.74 -9.42
N ASN A 361 -14.86 -12.51 -9.06
CA ASN A 361 -14.19 -13.13 -7.92
C ASN A 361 -14.13 -12.21 -6.69
N LEU A 362 -14.58 -10.95 -6.81
CA LEU A 362 -14.50 -9.97 -5.73
C LEU A 362 -15.35 -10.40 -4.52
N SER A 363 -16.58 -10.88 -4.75
CA SER A 363 -17.43 -11.35 -3.65
C SER A 363 -16.86 -12.58 -2.92
N GLN A 364 -16.08 -13.42 -3.61
CA GLN A 364 -15.32 -14.51 -2.98
C GLN A 364 -14.20 -13.96 -2.09
N ALA A 365 -13.47 -12.93 -2.53
CA ALA A 365 -12.42 -12.30 -1.73
C ALA A 365 -12.96 -11.67 -0.44
N LEU A 366 -14.18 -11.11 -0.48
CA LEU A 366 -14.86 -10.57 0.69
C LEU A 366 -15.40 -11.69 1.62
N GLY A 367 -15.70 -12.87 1.08
CA GLY A 367 -16.21 -14.00 1.85
C GLY A 367 -17.58 -13.68 2.49
N SER A 368 -17.76 -14.10 3.75
CA SER A 368 -18.97 -13.78 4.53
C SER A 368 -18.89 -12.45 5.29
N GLU A 369 -17.83 -11.66 5.06
CA GLU A 369 -17.63 -10.42 5.79
C GLU A 369 -18.54 -9.32 5.26
N HIS A 370 -19.03 -8.52 6.20
CA HIS A 370 -19.88 -7.37 5.95
C HIS A 370 -19.20 -6.06 6.37
N PHE A 371 -19.45 -5.01 5.60
CA PHE A 371 -18.95 -3.65 5.79
C PHE A 371 -20.08 -2.63 5.74
N ASP A 372 -20.03 -1.61 6.57
CA ASP A 372 -20.95 -0.47 6.46
C ASP A 372 -20.72 0.28 5.14
N ILE A 373 -19.45 0.38 4.71
CA ILE A 373 -19.06 1.01 3.46
C ILE A 373 -17.98 0.19 2.76
N LEU A 374 -18.18 -0.17 1.50
CA LEU A 374 -17.12 -0.63 0.60
C LEU A 374 -16.90 0.45 -0.46
N ALA A 375 -15.69 1.01 -0.50
CA ALA A 375 -15.31 2.03 -1.46
C ALA A 375 -14.18 1.53 -2.38
N CYS A 376 -14.32 1.76 -3.67
CA CYS A 376 -13.27 1.53 -4.65
C CYS A 376 -12.62 2.86 -5.00
N ASP A 377 -11.38 3.05 -4.58
CA ASP A 377 -10.51 4.15 -5.03
C ASP A 377 -9.81 3.72 -6.32
N ALA A 378 -10.61 3.57 -7.37
CA ALA A 378 -10.23 2.99 -8.65
C ALA A 378 -11.18 3.42 -9.77
N CYS A 379 -10.67 3.44 -11.00
CA CYS A 379 -11.40 3.84 -12.21
C CYS A 379 -12.57 2.91 -12.54
N ASP A 380 -13.66 3.49 -13.07
CA ASP A 380 -14.81 2.75 -13.64
C ASP A 380 -15.47 1.74 -12.68
N MET A 381 -15.40 1.97 -11.37
CA MET A 381 -15.94 1.05 -10.38
C MET A 381 -17.41 1.32 -10.02
N GLN A 382 -17.99 2.47 -10.40
CA GLN A 382 -19.41 2.79 -10.18
C GLN A 382 -20.32 2.22 -11.28
N MET A 383 -20.17 0.92 -11.51
CA MET A 383 -20.96 0.14 -12.45
C MET A 383 -21.99 -0.69 -11.70
N LEU A 384 -23.21 -0.83 -12.23
CA LEU A 384 -24.23 -1.70 -11.65
C LEU A 384 -23.72 -3.14 -11.59
N GLU A 385 -22.97 -3.60 -12.59
CA GLU A 385 -22.32 -4.91 -12.62
C GLU A 385 -21.44 -5.15 -11.38
N VAL A 386 -20.63 -4.16 -11.02
CA VAL A 386 -19.67 -4.26 -9.90
C VAL A 386 -20.41 -4.12 -8.56
N ALA A 387 -21.26 -3.10 -8.42
CA ALA A 387 -22.03 -2.88 -7.19
C ALA A 387 -22.93 -4.09 -6.85
N TYR A 388 -23.53 -4.71 -7.87
CA TYR A 388 -24.38 -5.89 -7.68
C TYR A 388 -23.58 -7.13 -7.25
N GLU A 389 -22.31 -7.24 -7.67
CA GLU A 389 -21.45 -8.35 -7.30
C GLU A 389 -21.18 -8.40 -5.79
N VAL A 390 -21.01 -7.22 -5.17
CA VAL A 390 -20.69 -7.05 -3.74
C VAL A 390 -21.89 -6.65 -2.87
N LYS A 391 -23.12 -6.66 -3.42
CA LYS A 391 -24.32 -6.14 -2.75
C LYS A 391 -24.64 -6.77 -1.39
N ASP A 392 -24.19 -8.01 -1.16
CA ASP A 392 -24.44 -8.76 0.08
C ASP A 392 -23.31 -8.59 1.11
N ASN A 393 -22.23 -7.89 0.74
CA ASN A 393 -21.05 -7.67 1.57
C ASN A 393 -20.97 -6.24 2.14
N CYS A 394 -21.84 -5.32 1.74
CA CYS A 394 -21.84 -3.97 2.29
C CYS A 394 -23.21 -3.30 2.28
N ASP A 395 -23.43 -2.30 3.15
CA ASP A 395 -24.65 -1.47 3.15
C ASP A 395 -24.58 -0.37 2.07
N TYR A 396 -23.42 0.28 1.96
CA TYR A 396 -23.17 1.33 0.97
C TYR A 396 -21.95 1.01 0.12
N TYR A 397 -22.15 1.03 -1.19
CA TYR A 397 -21.06 0.88 -2.18
C TYR A 397 -20.71 2.24 -2.79
N VAL A 398 -19.41 2.51 -2.92
CA VAL A 398 -18.87 3.81 -3.34
C VAL A 398 -17.83 3.63 -4.44
N GLY A 399 -17.91 4.46 -5.49
CA GLY A 399 -16.99 4.41 -6.62
C GLY A 399 -17.21 5.57 -7.60
N SER A 400 -16.39 5.60 -8.65
CA SER A 400 -16.47 6.55 -9.77
C SER A 400 -16.99 5.88 -11.03
N GLU A 401 -17.90 6.55 -11.75
CA GLU A 401 -18.35 6.08 -13.08
C GLU A 401 -17.25 6.26 -14.13
N GLU A 402 -16.34 7.21 -13.89
CA GLU A 402 -15.26 7.63 -14.78
C GLU A 402 -13.90 7.19 -14.25
N LEU A 403 -12.86 7.43 -15.04
CA LEU A 403 -11.49 7.40 -14.55
C LEU A 403 -11.29 8.36 -13.37
N THR A 404 -10.62 7.89 -12.31
CA THR A 404 -10.26 8.71 -11.16
C THR A 404 -8.93 9.44 -11.39
N PRO A 405 -8.69 10.59 -10.74
CA PRO A 405 -7.35 11.16 -10.65
C PRO A 405 -6.37 10.14 -10.06
N ALA A 406 -5.12 10.15 -10.52
CA ALA A 406 -4.14 9.15 -10.12
C ALA A 406 -3.77 9.24 -8.63
N GLU A 407 -3.94 10.42 -8.03
CA GLU A 407 -3.85 10.62 -6.58
C GLU A 407 -4.93 9.89 -5.77
N GLY A 408 -6.06 9.52 -6.39
CA GLY A 408 -7.18 8.83 -5.75
C GLY A 408 -8.00 9.71 -4.81
N TYR A 409 -8.59 9.10 -3.78
CA TYR A 409 -9.36 9.80 -2.77
C TYR A 409 -8.50 10.80 -1.99
N PRO A 410 -9.01 12.01 -1.71
CA PRO A 410 -8.39 12.91 -0.75
C PRO A 410 -8.74 12.44 0.68
N TYR A 411 -8.00 11.46 1.20
CA TYR A 411 -8.33 10.77 2.47
C TYR A 411 -8.54 11.76 3.64
N ASP A 412 -7.78 12.85 3.70
CA ASP A 412 -7.96 13.88 4.72
C ASP A 412 -9.31 14.62 4.61
N LEU A 413 -9.78 14.90 3.40
CA LEU A 413 -11.09 15.52 3.17
C LEU A 413 -12.26 14.53 3.35
N VAL A 414 -12.09 13.28 2.91
CA VAL A 414 -13.10 12.23 3.05
C VAL A 414 -13.32 11.86 4.51
N PHE A 415 -12.23 11.68 5.27
CA PHE A 415 -12.31 11.19 6.65
C PHE A 415 -12.27 12.29 7.71
N GLY A 416 -11.98 13.54 7.36
CA GLY A 416 -12.08 14.68 8.28
C GLY A 416 -13.43 14.78 9.01
N PRO A 417 -14.58 14.69 8.30
CA PRO A 417 -15.90 14.66 8.93
C PRO A 417 -16.10 13.49 9.90
N LEU A 418 -15.56 12.29 9.58
CA LEU A 418 -15.65 11.11 10.43
C LEU A 418 -14.78 11.25 11.69
N ARG A 419 -13.57 11.80 11.54
CA ARG A 419 -12.70 12.17 12.66
C ARG A 419 -13.42 13.15 13.59
N ASP A 420 -14.08 14.16 13.04
CA ASP A 420 -14.74 15.21 13.83
C ASP A 420 -16.05 14.72 14.49
N ASN A 421 -16.71 13.73 13.89
CA ASN A 421 -17.95 13.15 14.38
C ASN A 421 -18.03 11.63 14.12
N PRO A 422 -17.40 10.80 14.98
CA PRO A 422 -17.37 9.35 14.79
C PRO A 422 -18.72 8.67 15.02
N ASP A 423 -19.72 9.39 15.53
CA ASP A 423 -21.11 8.91 15.69
C ASP A 423 -21.98 9.15 14.44
N MET A 424 -21.43 9.72 13.36
CA MET A 424 -22.18 9.91 12.13
C MET A 424 -22.58 8.56 11.54
N THR A 425 -23.80 8.49 10.98
CA THR A 425 -24.28 7.24 10.38
C THR A 425 -23.46 6.86 9.14
N PRO A 426 -23.35 5.57 8.80
CA PRO A 426 -22.67 5.14 7.57
C PRO A 426 -23.17 5.86 6.32
N ARG A 427 -24.49 6.10 6.22
CA ARG A 427 -25.08 6.87 5.12
C ARG A 427 -24.62 8.32 5.06
N ALA A 428 -24.46 8.97 6.21
CA ALA A 428 -23.97 10.34 6.27
C ALA A 428 -22.47 10.38 5.92
N PHE A 429 -21.70 9.41 6.43
CA PHE A 429 -20.27 9.29 6.15
C PHE A 429 -19.99 8.98 4.68
N SER A 430 -20.75 8.10 4.04
CA SER A 430 -20.55 7.77 2.62
C SER A 430 -20.65 8.97 1.69
N LYS A 431 -21.42 10.01 2.05
CA LYS A 431 -21.47 11.28 1.31
C LYS A 431 -20.11 12.00 1.27
N SER A 432 -19.28 11.84 2.29
CA SER A 432 -17.96 12.49 2.37
C SER A 432 -17.00 12.05 1.27
N PHE A 433 -17.19 10.86 0.69
CA PHE A 433 -16.44 10.44 -0.51
C PHE A 433 -16.78 11.32 -1.72
N VAL A 434 -18.07 11.61 -1.91
CA VAL A 434 -18.55 12.51 -2.99
C VAL A 434 -18.07 13.93 -2.75
N ASP A 435 -18.28 14.46 -1.55
CA ASP A 435 -17.93 15.83 -1.21
C ASP A 435 -16.41 16.06 -1.26
N GLY A 436 -15.62 15.10 -0.77
CA GLY A 436 -14.16 15.15 -0.79
C GLY A 436 -13.62 15.22 -2.21
N MET A 437 -14.08 14.35 -3.11
CA MET A 437 -13.64 14.34 -4.51
C MET A 437 -13.95 15.64 -5.26
N LEU A 438 -15.10 16.26 -4.96
CA LEU A 438 -15.47 17.54 -5.58
C LEU A 438 -14.77 18.76 -4.95
N ALA A 439 -14.22 18.62 -3.74
CA ALA A 439 -13.58 19.71 -3.02
C ALA A 439 -12.13 19.97 -3.46
N VAL A 440 -11.48 19.02 -4.16
CA VAL A 440 -10.07 19.15 -4.57
C VAL A 440 -9.94 20.06 -5.80
N PRO A 441 -9.33 21.26 -5.71
CA PRO A 441 -9.28 22.18 -6.83
C PRO A 441 -8.50 21.66 -8.04
N LEU A 442 -7.47 20.84 -7.81
CA LEU A 442 -6.67 20.22 -8.87
C LEU A 442 -7.47 19.25 -9.74
N TYR A 443 -8.56 18.69 -9.22
CA TYR A 443 -9.41 17.74 -9.94
C TYR A 443 -10.35 18.43 -10.94
N ASN A 444 -10.46 19.76 -10.91
CA ASN A 444 -11.33 20.52 -11.81
C ASN A 444 -10.91 20.51 -13.29
N THR A 445 -9.68 20.06 -13.60
CA THR A 445 -9.19 19.96 -14.99
C THR A 445 -9.47 18.63 -15.66
N SER A 446 -9.98 17.65 -14.91
CA SER A 446 -10.33 16.32 -15.40
C SER A 446 -11.80 16.04 -15.13
N LYS A 447 -12.39 15.07 -15.83
CA LYS A 447 -13.76 14.62 -15.51
C LYS A 447 -13.76 13.99 -14.12
N ILE A 448 -14.73 14.36 -13.29
CA ILE A 448 -14.90 13.79 -11.95
C ILE A 448 -16.34 13.36 -11.80
N THR A 449 -16.53 12.12 -11.37
CA THR A 449 -17.81 11.55 -10.95
C THR A 449 -17.57 10.75 -9.67
N GLN A 450 -18.55 10.74 -8.78
CA GLN A 450 -18.52 9.90 -7.58
C GLN A 450 -19.95 9.57 -7.18
N GLY A 451 -20.22 8.29 -6.96
CA GLY A 451 -21.54 7.79 -6.57
C GLY A 451 -21.49 7.00 -5.27
N VAL A 452 -22.64 6.94 -4.61
CA VAL A 452 -22.92 6.08 -3.46
C VAL A 452 -24.25 5.40 -3.70
N VAL A 453 -24.25 4.07 -3.68
CA VAL A 453 -25.48 3.26 -3.76
C VAL A 453 -25.77 2.55 -2.45
N ASP A 454 -27.04 2.56 -2.06
CA ASP A 454 -27.60 1.69 -1.01
C ASP A 454 -27.85 0.30 -1.61
N THR A 455 -27.06 -0.68 -1.16
CA THR A 455 -27.04 -2.01 -1.76
C THR A 455 -28.34 -2.78 -1.54
N SER A 456 -29.11 -2.43 -0.49
CA SER A 456 -30.42 -3.02 -0.21
C SER A 456 -31.42 -2.80 -1.35
N GLN A 457 -31.23 -1.74 -2.15
CA GLN A 457 -32.07 -1.39 -3.28
C GLN A 457 -31.67 -2.08 -4.59
N LEU A 458 -30.50 -2.73 -4.65
CA LEU A 458 -29.94 -3.25 -5.90
C LEU A 458 -30.75 -4.42 -6.48
N ASN A 459 -31.44 -5.21 -5.66
CA ASN A 459 -32.34 -6.25 -6.17
C ASN A 459 -33.54 -5.67 -6.93
N SER A 460 -34.13 -4.58 -6.42
CA SER A 460 -35.22 -3.87 -7.09
C SER A 460 -34.73 -3.19 -8.37
N LEU A 461 -33.55 -2.58 -8.35
CA LEU A 461 -32.93 -1.99 -9.53
C LEU A 461 -32.61 -3.04 -10.60
N ALA A 462 -31.99 -4.17 -10.22
CA ALA A 462 -31.70 -5.27 -11.14
C ALA A 462 -32.97 -5.85 -11.78
N SER A 463 -34.06 -5.95 -11.01
CA SER A 463 -35.36 -6.37 -11.54
C SER A 463 -35.91 -5.40 -12.61
N ALA A 464 -35.80 -4.09 -12.36
CA ALA A 464 -36.20 -3.06 -13.32
C ALA A 464 -35.32 -3.09 -14.59
N VAL A 465 -34.00 -3.23 -14.42
CA VAL A 465 -33.04 -3.37 -15.53
C VAL A 465 -33.33 -4.64 -16.34
N SER A 466 -33.67 -5.75 -15.68
CA SER A 466 -34.07 -6.99 -16.36
C SER A 466 -35.34 -6.80 -17.20
N THR A 467 -36.32 -6.06 -16.70
CA THR A 467 -37.52 -5.70 -17.48
C THR A 467 -37.14 -4.84 -18.68
N LEU A 468 -36.29 -3.83 -18.50
CA LEU A 468 -35.81 -3.00 -19.62
C LEU A 468 -35.06 -3.84 -20.66
N GLY A 469 -34.12 -4.70 -20.25
CA GLY A 469 -33.39 -5.60 -21.14
C GLY A 469 -34.33 -6.49 -21.96
N THR A 470 -35.36 -7.04 -21.31
CA THR A 470 -36.41 -7.83 -21.99
C THR A 470 -37.15 -7.01 -23.05
N GLU A 471 -37.57 -5.78 -22.71
CA GLU A 471 -38.29 -4.91 -23.65
C GLU A 471 -37.42 -4.43 -24.81
N LEU A 472 -36.14 -4.10 -24.54
CA LEU A 472 -35.18 -3.73 -25.59
C LEU A 472 -34.93 -4.89 -26.55
N LYS A 473 -34.77 -6.11 -26.03
CA LYS A 473 -34.59 -7.32 -26.84
C LYS A 473 -35.81 -7.61 -27.70
N ASN A 474 -37.01 -7.62 -27.11
CA ASN A 474 -38.27 -7.94 -27.80
C ASN A 474 -38.61 -6.93 -28.89
N ASN A 475 -38.23 -5.67 -28.71
CA ASN A 475 -38.50 -4.59 -29.67
C ASN A 475 -37.27 -4.17 -30.49
N SER A 476 -36.17 -4.93 -30.44
CA SER A 476 -34.87 -4.59 -31.03
C SER A 476 -34.95 -4.11 -32.49
N SER A 477 -35.74 -4.80 -33.33
CA SER A 477 -35.92 -4.43 -34.74
C SER A 477 -36.55 -3.05 -34.95
N SER A 478 -37.42 -2.62 -34.04
CA SER A 478 -38.06 -1.29 -34.08
C SER A 478 -37.28 -0.22 -33.32
N LEU A 479 -36.30 -0.63 -32.50
CA LEU A 479 -35.52 0.25 -31.63
C LEU A 479 -34.10 0.52 -32.13
N THR A 480 -33.66 -0.04 -33.26
CA THR A 480 -32.29 0.13 -33.80
C THR A 480 -31.79 1.57 -33.71
N SER A 481 -32.53 2.53 -34.27
CA SER A 481 -32.13 3.95 -34.25
C SER A 481 -32.16 4.56 -32.84
N ALA A 482 -33.11 4.16 -31.99
CA ALA A 482 -33.21 4.64 -30.61
C ALA A 482 -32.04 4.14 -29.75
N ILE A 483 -31.68 2.87 -29.88
CA ILE A 483 -30.54 2.24 -29.18
C ILE A 483 -29.22 2.86 -29.65
N GLN A 484 -29.03 3.02 -30.96
CA GLN A 484 -27.83 3.67 -31.50
C GLN A 484 -27.72 5.13 -31.07
N PHE A 485 -28.83 5.87 -31.08
CA PHE A 485 -28.87 7.24 -30.56
C PHE A 485 -28.52 7.29 -29.07
N ALA A 486 -29.13 6.43 -28.26
CA ALA A 486 -28.88 6.39 -26.82
C ALA A 486 -27.42 6.05 -26.51
N ARG A 487 -26.84 5.06 -27.20
CA ARG A 487 -25.42 4.72 -27.09
C ARG A 487 -24.51 5.88 -27.48
N ALA A 488 -24.88 6.68 -28.47
CA ALA A 488 -24.05 7.81 -28.92
C ALA A 488 -24.17 9.05 -28.03
N ASN A 489 -25.26 9.21 -27.28
CA ASN A 489 -25.59 10.49 -26.62
C ASN A 489 -25.76 10.42 -25.10
N ALA A 490 -25.91 9.23 -24.52
CA ALA A 490 -25.91 9.11 -23.06
C ALA A 490 -24.48 9.30 -22.53
N ALA A 491 -24.36 9.87 -21.32
CA ALA A 491 -23.06 10.04 -20.67
C ALA A 491 -22.28 8.73 -20.69
N SER A 492 -21.04 8.79 -21.17
CA SER A 492 -20.22 7.62 -21.49
C SER A 492 -18.94 7.61 -20.67
N PHE A 493 -18.53 6.42 -20.22
CA PHE A 493 -17.29 6.15 -19.48
C PHE A 493 -16.58 4.92 -20.08
N ASP A 494 -15.62 4.31 -19.38
CA ASP A 494 -14.68 3.24 -19.82
C ASP A 494 -13.32 3.77 -20.36
N VAL A 495 -12.25 3.04 -19.97
CA VAL A 495 -10.85 3.15 -20.41
C VAL A 495 -10.65 2.97 -21.92
N SER A 496 -11.56 2.29 -22.61
CA SER A 496 -11.48 2.09 -24.05
C SER A 496 -11.89 3.34 -24.84
N SER A 497 -11.33 3.52 -26.03
CA SER A 497 -11.77 4.59 -26.94
C SER A 497 -13.23 4.45 -27.39
N SER A 498 -13.81 3.27 -27.23
CA SER A 498 -15.19 2.98 -27.62
C SER A 498 -16.19 3.41 -26.54
N ARG A 499 -15.73 3.50 -25.28
CA ARG A 499 -16.46 3.96 -24.10
C ARG A 499 -17.85 3.35 -24.06
N TYR A 500 -18.05 2.11 -23.59
CA TYR A 500 -19.37 1.46 -23.64
C TYR A 500 -20.20 1.54 -22.36
N TYR A 501 -19.60 1.95 -21.25
CA TYR A 501 -20.35 2.25 -20.02
C TYR A 501 -21.20 3.48 -20.20
N ARG A 502 -22.50 3.37 -19.91
CA ARG A 502 -23.45 4.46 -19.98
C ARG A 502 -24.04 4.74 -18.62
N ASP A 503 -24.12 6.02 -18.26
CA ASP A 503 -24.92 6.46 -17.12
C ASP A 503 -26.33 5.88 -17.26
N LEU A 504 -26.78 5.13 -16.26
CA LEU A 504 -27.99 4.31 -16.33
C LEU A 504 -29.26 5.17 -16.45
N TYR A 505 -29.27 6.32 -15.79
CA TYR A 505 -30.43 7.22 -15.77
C TYR A 505 -30.51 8.02 -17.08
N ASP A 506 -29.40 8.59 -17.54
CA ASP A 506 -29.32 9.34 -18.79
C ASP A 506 -29.53 8.43 -20.01
N LEU A 507 -29.07 7.16 -19.96
CA LEU A 507 -29.39 6.14 -20.94
C LEU A 507 -30.91 5.99 -21.13
N CYS A 508 -31.65 5.89 -20.03
CA CYS A 508 -33.10 5.82 -20.05
C CYS A 508 -33.73 7.08 -20.67
N LEU A 509 -33.23 8.27 -20.34
CA LEU A 509 -33.69 9.53 -20.95
C LEU A 509 -33.45 9.56 -22.46
N LYS A 510 -32.30 9.09 -22.95
CA LYS A 510 -32.02 9.08 -24.40
C LYS A 510 -32.88 8.08 -25.16
N LEU A 511 -33.16 6.93 -24.56
CA LEU A 511 -34.09 5.93 -25.12
C LEU A 511 -35.50 6.52 -25.23
N GLU A 512 -36.01 7.14 -24.16
CA GLU A 512 -37.34 7.77 -24.13
C GLU A 512 -37.49 8.87 -25.18
N ALA A 513 -36.44 9.66 -25.43
CA ALA A 513 -36.46 10.71 -26.42
C ALA A 513 -36.59 10.20 -27.87
N ASN A 514 -36.32 8.93 -28.14
CA ASN A 514 -36.25 8.35 -29.48
C ASN A 514 -37.14 7.12 -29.69
N THR A 515 -38.09 6.87 -28.79
CA THR A 515 -39.08 5.81 -28.95
C THR A 515 -40.46 6.27 -28.49
N SER A 516 -41.49 5.63 -29.04
CA SER A 516 -42.88 5.80 -28.58
C SER A 516 -43.50 4.47 -28.16
N ILE A 517 -42.69 3.41 -28.03
CA ILE A 517 -43.15 2.08 -27.63
C ILE A 517 -43.52 2.12 -26.14
N PRO A 518 -44.81 1.95 -25.76
CA PRO A 518 -45.25 2.18 -24.38
C PRO A 518 -44.59 1.27 -23.34
N SER A 519 -44.30 0.00 -23.69
CA SER A 519 -43.65 -0.93 -22.77
C SER A 519 -42.21 -0.53 -22.47
N VAL A 520 -41.47 -0.03 -23.47
CA VAL A 520 -40.11 0.50 -23.30
C VAL A 520 -40.14 1.77 -22.44
N LEU A 521 -41.05 2.71 -22.71
CA LEU A 521 -41.21 3.93 -21.91
C LEU A 521 -41.55 3.62 -20.44
N SER A 522 -42.37 2.59 -20.20
CA SER A 522 -42.69 2.13 -18.84
C SER A 522 -41.47 1.49 -18.17
N ALA A 523 -40.69 0.70 -18.91
CA ALA A 523 -39.51 0.04 -18.38
C ALA A 523 -38.39 1.04 -18.03
N THR A 524 -38.14 2.04 -18.89
CA THR A 524 -37.18 3.11 -18.61
C THR A 524 -37.61 3.95 -17.42
N ALA A 525 -38.90 4.27 -17.27
CA ALA A 525 -39.43 4.94 -16.09
C ALA A 525 -39.22 4.11 -14.81
N GLY A 526 -39.42 2.79 -14.90
CA GLY A 526 -39.13 1.85 -13.80
C GLY A 526 -37.66 1.85 -13.39
N VAL A 527 -36.73 1.79 -14.35
CA VAL A 527 -35.29 1.86 -14.10
C VAL A 527 -34.91 3.19 -13.45
N LYS A 528 -35.35 4.33 -14.00
CA LYS A 528 -35.09 5.65 -13.42
C LYS A 528 -35.58 5.75 -11.98
N SER A 529 -36.79 5.28 -11.69
CA SER A 529 -37.33 5.29 -10.33
C SER A 529 -36.52 4.41 -9.37
N ALA A 530 -36.13 3.21 -9.80
CA ALA A 530 -35.33 2.31 -8.97
C ALA A 530 -33.90 2.84 -8.76
N ALA A 531 -33.30 3.45 -9.78
CA ALA A 531 -31.98 4.07 -9.71
C ALA A 531 -31.99 5.25 -8.74
N SER A 532 -33.00 6.12 -8.79
CA SER A 532 -33.14 7.23 -7.82
C SER A 532 -33.34 6.77 -6.38
N ASN A 533 -33.86 5.57 -6.15
CA ASN A 533 -33.95 4.99 -4.81
C ASN A 533 -32.62 4.38 -4.36
N ALA A 534 -31.88 3.74 -5.26
CA ALA A 534 -30.61 3.09 -4.97
C ALA A 534 -29.47 4.11 -4.79
N ILE A 535 -29.39 5.14 -5.62
CA ILE A 535 -28.32 6.13 -5.60
C ILE A 535 -28.64 7.17 -4.52
N VAL A 536 -28.01 7.03 -3.36
CA VAL A 536 -28.26 7.91 -2.21
C VAL A 536 -27.47 9.20 -2.29
N TRP A 537 -26.29 9.18 -2.91
CA TRP A 537 -25.46 10.35 -3.18
C TRP A 537 -24.81 10.21 -4.55
N ALA A 538 -24.73 11.32 -5.28
CA ALA A 538 -23.96 11.41 -6.51
C ALA A 538 -23.41 12.83 -6.65
N GLY A 539 -22.23 12.94 -7.24
CA GLY A 539 -21.61 14.21 -7.52
C GLY A 539 -20.72 14.13 -8.75
N HIS A 540 -20.67 15.22 -9.50
CA HIS A 540 -19.82 15.35 -10.66
C HIS A 540 -19.39 16.81 -10.83
N ASN A 541 -18.31 17.06 -11.55
CA ASN A 541 -17.93 18.42 -11.92
C ASN A 541 -18.54 18.84 -13.26
N SER A 542 -18.22 20.05 -13.72
CA SER A 542 -18.77 20.62 -14.96
C SER A 542 -18.36 19.89 -16.24
N LEU A 543 -17.35 19.01 -16.19
CA LEU A 543 -16.87 18.23 -17.34
C LEU A 543 -17.65 16.93 -17.54
N SER A 544 -18.47 16.53 -16.55
CA SER A 544 -19.33 15.35 -16.59
C SER A 544 -20.79 15.68 -16.21
N PRO A 545 -21.44 16.66 -16.86
CA PRO A 545 -22.71 17.24 -16.40
C PRO A 545 -23.93 16.30 -16.46
N ALA A 546 -23.80 15.14 -17.09
CA ALA A 546 -24.87 14.16 -17.28
C ALA A 546 -24.65 12.87 -16.48
N SER A 547 -23.67 12.86 -15.58
CA SER A 547 -23.39 11.76 -14.65
C SER A 547 -24.34 11.81 -13.46
N THR A 548 -24.93 10.67 -13.11
CA THR A 548 -25.95 10.53 -12.07
C THR A 548 -25.54 9.53 -10.99
N GLY A 549 -24.34 8.94 -11.09
CA GLY A 549 -23.72 8.17 -10.02
C GLY A 549 -23.89 6.65 -10.14
N LEU A 550 -24.30 6.12 -11.30
CA LEU A 550 -24.27 4.69 -11.59
C LEU A 550 -24.37 4.43 -13.11
N ALA A 551 -23.39 3.72 -13.64
CA ALA A 551 -23.36 3.31 -15.04
C ALA A 551 -23.64 1.81 -15.24
N ILE A 552 -23.88 1.42 -16.49
CA ILE A 552 -24.09 0.02 -16.93
C ILE A 552 -23.48 -0.19 -18.31
N ASP A 553 -23.16 -1.43 -18.69
CA ASP A 553 -22.80 -1.73 -20.09
C ASP A 553 -23.95 -1.43 -21.05
N PHE A 554 -23.61 -0.78 -22.16
CA PHE A 554 -24.50 -0.65 -23.32
C PHE A 554 -23.79 -0.92 -24.66
N SER A 555 -22.94 -1.94 -24.69
CA SER A 555 -22.17 -2.40 -25.86
C SER A 555 -23.04 -2.78 -27.06
N THR A 556 -22.42 -2.83 -28.24
CA THR A 556 -22.98 -3.54 -29.40
C THR A 556 -22.79 -5.04 -29.22
N ALA A 557 -23.61 -5.86 -29.88
CA ALA A 557 -23.43 -7.31 -29.89
C ALA A 557 -22.02 -7.72 -30.35
N SER A 558 -21.45 -7.01 -31.33
CA SER A 558 -20.09 -7.27 -31.81
C SER A 558 -19.04 -7.06 -30.73
N ALA A 559 -19.09 -5.95 -29.99
CA ALA A 559 -18.15 -5.68 -28.90
C ALA A 559 -18.34 -6.64 -27.73
N PHE A 560 -19.61 -6.90 -27.37
CA PHE A 560 -19.98 -7.77 -26.25
C PHE A 560 -19.63 -9.24 -26.50
N SER A 561 -19.67 -9.72 -27.75
CA SER A 561 -19.50 -11.14 -28.08
C SER A 561 -18.25 -11.78 -27.51
N SER A 562 -17.13 -11.04 -27.46
CA SER A 562 -15.87 -11.51 -26.90
C SER A 562 -15.88 -11.63 -25.37
N GLN A 563 -16.77 -10.91 -24.69
CA GLN A 563 -16.86 -10.81 -23.24
C GLN A 563 -18.10 -11.51 -22.65
N ALA A 564 -18.99 -12.01 -23.49
CA ALA A 564 -20.26 -12.62 -23.06
C ALA A 564 -20.07 -13.83 -22.13
N ALA A 565 -18.96 -14.56 -22.24
CA ALA A 565 -18.66 -15.66 -21.32
C ALA A 565 -18.37 -15.13 -19.91
N ASN A 566 -17.57 -14.07 -19.80
CA ASN A 566 -17.17 -13.47 -18.53
C ASN A 566 -18.34 -12.73 -17.88
N TYR A 567 -19.17 -12.02 -18.65
CA TYR A 567 -20.36 -11.35 -18.10
C TYR A 567 -21.32 -12.32 -17.40
N ARG A 568 -21.43 -13.56 -17.89
CA ARG A 568 -22.28 -14.59 -17.26
C ARG A 568 -21.71 -15.10 -15.92
N LEU A 569 -20.45 -14.82 -15.61
CA LEU A 569 -19.87 -15.10 -14.30
C LEU A 569 -20.37 -14.11 -13.24
N LEU A 570 -20.73 -12.88 -13.64
CA LEU A 570 -21.24 -11.85 -12.74
C LEU A 570 -22.63 -12.20 -12.22
N LYS A 571 -22.89 -11.88 -10.95
CA LYS A 571 -24.22 -12.06 -10.34
C LYS A 571 -25.31 -11.29 -11.09
N LEU A 572 -25.02 -10.10 -11.62
CA LEU A 572 -25.99 -9.31 -12.40
C LEU A 572 -26.38 -10.02 -13.70
N GLY A 573 -25.41 -10.61 -14.40
CA GLY A 573 -25.64 -11.38 -15.62
C GLY A 573 -26.43 -12.68 -15.38
N GLN A 574 -26.39 -13.20 -14.15
CA GLN A 574 -27.21 -14.36 -13.76
C GLN A 574 -28.62 -13.95 -13.29
N ALA A 575 -28.76 -12.74 -12.74
CA ALA A 575 -30.01 -12.27 -12.14
C ALA A 575 -30.93 -11.51 -13.10
N THR A 576 -30.43 -11.10 -14.28
CA THR A 576 -31.16 -10.20 -15.19
C THR A 576 -31.22 -10.74 -16.61
N GLN A 577 -32.00 -10.06 -17.47
CA GLN A 577 -32.05 -10.29 -18.92
C GLN A 577 -31.18 -9.31 -19.71
N TRP A 578 -30.21 -8.67 -19.06
CA TRP A 578 -29.42 -7.60 -19.67
C TRP A 578 -28.42 -8.13 -20.70
N ASN A 579 -27.69 -9.21 -20.36
CA ASN A 579 -26.75 -9.83 -21.29
C ASN A 579 -27.44 -10.43 -22.51
N GLU A 580 -28.65 -10.99 -22.38
CA GLU A 580 -29.41 -11.47 -23.53
C GLU A 580 -29.83 -10.35 -24.48
N PHE A 581 -30.00 -9.12 -23.96
CA PHE A 581 -30.15 -7.94 -24.80
C PHE A 581 -28.81 -7.58 -25.47
N LEU A 582 -27.72 -7.49 -24.71
CA LEU A 582 -26.39 -7.12 -25.23
C LEU A 582 -25.92 -8.06 -26.36
N GLU A 583 -26.21 -9.36 -26.26
CA GLU A 583 -25.91 -10.37 -27.30
C GLU A 583 -26.57 -10.08 -28.65
N GLY A 584 -27.67 -9.33 -28.67
CA GLY A 584 -28.41 -8.94 -29.88
C GLY A 584 -28.45 -7.43 -30.12
N ALA A 585 -27.69 -6.64 -29.36
CA ALA A 585 -27.78 -5.18 -29.41
C ALA A 585 -27.24 -4.62 -30.74
N PRO A 586 -28.01 -3.77 -31.44
CA PRO A 586 -27.68 -3.22 -32.76
C PRO A 586 -26.60 -2.14 -32.74
#